data_AF-A0A2V6F1M5-F1
#
_entry.id   AF-A0A2V6F1M5-F1
#
_cell.length_a   1.000
_cell.length_b   1.000
_cell.length_c   1.000
_cell.angle_alpha   90.00
_cell.angle_beta   90.00
_cell.angle_gamma   90.00
#
_symmetry.space_group_name_H-M   'P 1'
#
loop_
_entity.id
_entity.type
_entity.pdbx_description
1 polymer ?
#
loop_
_entity_poly.entity_id
_entity_poly.type
_entity_poly.pdbx_seq_one_letter_code
_entity_poly.pdbx_strand_id
1 'polypeptide(L)'
;EIVVADDSGLEVEALGGAPGIFSARYAGENANDRRNVEKLLRELQDAQDRSARFYCVIALAKRGQLMTTVAGEVAGTITKSPRGENGFGYDPIFMPNEFNETFAELTGQEKCNRDPNSRW
;
A
#
# COMPACT_ATOMS: atom_id res chain seq x y z
N GLU A 1 -13.39 21.78 -16.77
CA GLU A 1 -12.40 21.26 -15.83
C GLU A 1 -12.47 19.75 -15.80
N ILE A 2 -11.31 19.10 -15.78
CA ILE A 2 -11.13 17.67 -15.55
C ILE A 2 -10.33 17.56 -14.26
N VAL A 3 -10.75 16.66 -13.36
CA VAL A 3 -10.11 16.39 -12.07
C VAL A 3 -9.80 14.90 -11.99
N VAL A 4 -8.66 14.57 -11.40
CA VAL A 4 -8.26 13.19 -11.08
C VAL A 4 -8.09 13.09 -9.56
N ALA A 5 -8.62 12.03 -8.98
CA ALA A 5 -8.42 11.68 -7.57
C ALA A 5 -7.89 10.25 -7.44
N ASP A 6 -7.04 10.03 -6.44
CA ASP A 6 -6.51 8.72 -6.04
C ASP A 6 -7.01 8.43 -4.62
N ASP A 7 -7.47 7.20 -4.41
CA ASP A 7 -7.60 6.63 -3.06
C ASP A 7 -6.90 5.27 -3.02
N SER A 8 -5.93 5.15 -2.13
CA SER A 8 -5.06 3.98 -2.02
C SER A 8 -4.90 3.53 -0.57
N GLY A 9 -4.77 2.22 -0.41
CA GLY A 9 -4.70 1.58 0.89
C GLY A 9 -4.02 0.22 0.85
N LEU A 10 -3.64 -0.24 2.04
CA LEU A 10 -3.09 -1.55 2.31
C LEU A 10 -4.19 -2.40 2.93
N GLU A 11 -4.39 -3.60 2.40
CA GLU A 11 -5.30 -4.60 2.96
C GLU A 11 -4.50 -5.81 3.40
N VAL A 12 -4.68 -6.27 4.63
CA VAL A 12 -4.01 -7.46 5.17
C VAL A 12 -5.04 -8.54 5.51
N GLU A 13 -4.84 -9.73 4.95
CA GLU A 13 -5.81 -10.83 5.01
C GLU A 13 -6.12 -11.24 6.46
N ALA A 14 -5.07 -11.44 7.27
CA ALA A 14 -5.22 -11.82 8.68
C ALA A 14 -5.94 -10.78 9.56
N LEU A 15 -6.09 -9.54 9.08
CA LEU A 15 -6.82 -8.47 9.76
C LEU A 15 -8.17 -8.18 9.09
N GLY A 16 -8.67 -9.10 8.26
CA GLY A 16 -9.93 -8.94 7.55
C GLY A 16 -9.93 -7.75 6.58
N GLY A 17 -8.78 -7.45 5.98
CA GLY A 17 -8.60 -6.33 5.05
C GLY A 17 -8.21 -5.01 5.70
N ALA A 18 -8.05 -4.93 7.02
CA ALA A 18 -7.47 -3.73 7.64
C ALA A 18 -5.98 -3.58 7.26
N PRO A 19 -5.44 -2.34 7.14
CA PRO A 19 -6.08 -1.04 7.39
C PRO A 19 -7.16 -0.57 6.40
N GLY A 20 -7.11 -0.99 5.13
CA GLY A 20 -8.00 -0.55 4.06
C GLY A 20 -8.05 0.97 3.90
N ILE A 21 -9.26 1.54 3.78
CA ILE A 21 -9.49 2.99 3.66
C ILE A 21 -8.94 3.84 4.84
N PHE A 22 -8.55 3.18 5.94
CA PHE A 22 -7.93 3.83 7.09
C PHE A 22 -6.40 3.84 7.03
N SER A 23 -5.77 3.33 5.95
CA SER A 23 -4.32 3.21 5.81
C SER A 23 -3.54 4.47 6.22
N ALA A 24 -3.94 5.65 5.75
CA ALA A 24 -3.24 6.90 6.10
C ALA A 24 -3.38 7.27 7.59
N ARG A 25 -4.45 6.82 8.25
CA ARG A 25 -4.84 7.21 9.62
C ARG A 25 -4.99 6.01 10.55
N TYR A 26 -4.25 4.92 10.28
CA TYR A 26 -4.48 3.65 10.93
C TYR A 26 -4.20 3.68 12.44
N ALA A 27 -3.20 4.45 12.85
CA ALA A 27 -2.85 4.72 14.23
C ALA A 27 -3.76 5.76 14.93
N GLY A 28 -4.80 6.26 14.25
CA GLY A 28 -5.76 7.20 14.81
C GLY A 28 -5.26 8.64 14.83
N GLU A 29 -5.56 9.36 15.91
CA GLU A 29 -5.17 10.76 16.08
C GLU A 29 -3.64 10.90 16.10
N ASN A 30 -3.08 11.81 15.30
CA ASN A 30 -1.64 11.95 15.05
C ASN A 30 -1.00 10.72 14.40
N ALA A 31 -1.73 10.00 13.54
CA ALA A 31 -1.16 8.98 12.67
C ALA A 31 -0.05 9.57 11.79
N ASN A 32 1.00 8.78 11.62
CA ASN A 32 2.06 8.97 10.64
C ASN A 32 2.57 7.59 10.23
N ASP A 33 3.36 7.54 9.18
CA ASP A 33 3.87 6.29 8.59
C ASP A 33 4.48 5.36 9.63
N ARG A 34 5.37 5.88 10.48
CA ARG A 34 6.00 5.09 11.55
C ARG A 34 4.98 4.50 12.51
N ARG A 35 4.03 5.29 13.00
CA ARG A 35 3.01 4.81 13.96
C ARG A 35 2.05 3.82 13.32
N ASN A 36 1.70 4.02 12.06
CA ASN A 36 0.85 3.12 11.28
C ASN A 36 1.53 1.75 11.10
N VAL A 37 2.80 1.75 10.69
CA VAL A 37 3.64 0.55 10.56
C VAL A 37 3.78 -0.18 11.91
N GLU A 38 4.12 0.55 12.97
CA GLU A 38 4.27 -0.04 14.31
C GLU A 38 2.99 -0.68 14.81
N LYS A 39 1.83 -0.05 14.58
CA LYS A 39 0.53 -0.63 14.94
C LYS A 39 0.27 -1.91 14.16
N LEU A 40 0.44 -1.87 12.85
CA LEU A 40 0.20 -3.03 11.98
C LEU A 40 1.08 -4.23 12.37
N LEU A 41 2.39 -3.99 12.60
CA LEU A 41 3.31 -5.06 13.01
C LEU A 41 2.94 -5.67 14.36
N ARG A 42 2.46 -4.86 15.32
CA ARG A 42 1.97 -5.36 16.62
C ARG A 42 0.74 -6.24 16.46
N GLU A 43 -0.23 -5.85 15.64
CA GLU A 43 -1.45 -6.63 15.42
C GLU A 43 -1.17 -7.93 14.65
N LEU A 44 -0.12 -7.96 13.84
CA LEU A 44 0.34 -9.14 13.10
C LEU A 44 1.37 -9.99 13.86
N GLN A 45 1.67 -9.71 15.14
CA GLN A 45 2.77 -10.37 15.85
C GLN A 45 2.65 -11.91 15.84
N ASP A 46 1.43 -12.43 16.05
CA ASP A 46 1.15 -13.87 16.12
C ASP A 46 0.49 -14.43 14.83
N ALA A 47 0.29 -13.57 13.83
CA ALA A 47 -0.33 -13.93 12.56
C ALA A 47 0.60 -14.84 11.74
N GLN A 48 0.09 -16.02 11.38
CA GLN A 48 0.78 -16.96 10.48
C GLN A 48 0.63 -16.53 9.02
N ASP A 49 -0.58 -16.12 8.66
CA ASP A 49 -0.85 -15.50 7.37
C ASP A 49 -0.55 -14.00 7.46
N ARG A 50 0.30 -13.51 6.56
CA ARG A 50 0.67 -12.10 6.45
C ARG A 50 0.48 -11.61 5.02
N SER A 51 -0.26 -12.34 4.20
CA SER A 51 -0.63 -11.93 2.85
C SER A 51 -1.36 -10.59 2.91
N ALA A 52 -0.97 -9.72 1.98
CA ALA A 52 -1.48 -8.36 1.90
C ALA A 52 -1.49 -7.89 0.46
N ARG A 53 -2.23 -6.82 0.20
CA ARG A 53 -2.16 -6.12 -1.08
C ARG A 53 -2.23 -4.62 -0.88
N PHE A 54 -1.50 -3.89 -1.71
CA PHE A 54 -1.84 -2.51 -1.98
C PHE A 54 -2.96 -2.47 -3.00
N TYR A 55 -3.97 -1.65 -2.76
CA TYR A 55 -5.10 -1.42 -3.66
C TYR A 55 -5.23 0.08 -3.89
N CYS A 56 -5.43 0.49 -5.13
CA CYS A 56 -5.57 1.89 -5.51
C CYS A 56 -6.68 2.04 -6.54
N VAL A 57 -7.50 3.07 -6.36
CA VAL A 57 -8.54 3.46 -7.29
C VAL A 57 -8.28 4.89 -7.75
N ILE A 58 -8.23 5.09 -9.07
CA ILE A 58 -8.17 6.40 -9.69
C ILE A 58 -9.55 6.77 -10.23
N ALA A 59 -10.08 7.91 -9.80
CA ALA A 59 -11.33 8.48 -10.28
C ALA A 59 -11.09 9.67 -11.21
N LEU A 60 -11.68 9.64 -12.41
CA LEU A 60 -11.64 10.73 -13.38
C LEU A 60 -13.00 11.42 -13.42
N ALA A 61 -13.04 12.72 -13.16
CA ALA A 61 -14.25 13.52 -13.19
C ALA A 61 -14.13 14.71 -14.17
N LYS A 62 -15.24 15.11 -14.80
CA LYS A 62 -15.31 16.27 -15.69
C LYS A 62 -16.53 17.11 -15.34
N ARG A 63 -16.31 18.41 -15.08
CA ARG A 63 -17.36 19.36 -14.70
C ARG A 63 -18.24 18.84 -13.53
N GLY A 64 -17.59 18.27 -12.51
CA GLY A 64 -18.26 17.73 -11.31
C GLY A 64 -18.95 16.37 -11.50
N GLN A 65 -18.90 15.77 -12.69
CA GLN A 65 -19.46 14.44 -12.94
C GLN A 65 -18.35 13.38 -13.02
N LEU A 66 -18.51 12.30 -12.27
CA LEU A 66 -17.64 11.13 -12.38
C LEU A 66 -17.77 10.52 -13.78
N MET A 67 -16.65 10.39 -14.48
CA MET A 67 -16.61 9.80 -15.81
C MET A 67 -16.29 8.31 -15.75
N THR A 68 -15.26 7.95 -14.99
CA THR A 68 -14.84 6.56 -14.83
C THR A 68 -13.96 6.40 -13.59
N THR A 69 -13.80 5.15 -13.16
CA THR A 69 -12.83 4.72 -12.17
C THR A 69 -12.01 3.58 -12.74
N VAL A 70 -10.71 3.56 -12.46
CA VAL A 70 -9.85 2.41 -12.73
C VAL A 70 -9.20 1.98 -11.43
N ALA A 71 -9.01 0.68 -11.24
CA ALA A 71 -8.38 0.13 -10.05
C ALA A 71 -7.14 -0.69 -10.43
N GLY A 72 -6.20 -0.76 -9.52
CA GLY A 72 -5.03 -1.62 -9.60
C GLY A 72 -4.66 -2.15 -8.22
N GLU A 73 -4.00 -3.31 -8.21
CA GLU A 73 -3.52 -3.92 -6.98
C GLU A 73 -2.12 -4.51 -7.15
N VAL A 74 -1.37 -4.56 -6.05
CA VAL A 74 -0.11 -5.28 -5.96
C VAL A 74 -0.18 -6.24 -4.79
N ALA A 75 -0.09 -7.54 -5.07
CA ALA A 75 -0.08 -8.58 -4.05
C ALA A 75 1.32 -8.74 -3.45
N GLY A 76 1.35 -8.99 -2.14
CA GLY A 76 2.57 -9.13 -1.38
C GLY A 76 2.34 -9.75 0.00
N THR A 77 3.33 -9.59 0.86
CA THR A 77 3.32 -10.08 2.23
C THR A 77 3.92 -9.03 3.16
N ILE A 78 3.41 -8.94 4.39
CA ILE A 78 3.97 -8.05 5.41
C ILE A 78 5.16 -8.72 6.10
N THR A 79 6.33 -8.07 6.09
CA THR A 79 7.52 -8.55 6.79
C THR A 79 7.36 -8.46 8.32
N LYS A 80 8.23 -9.15 9.07
CA LYS A 80 8.21 -9.11 10.55
C LYS A 80 8.81 -7.83 11.15
N SER A 81 9.64 -7.13 10.38
CA SER A 81 10.32 -5.91 10.79
C SER A 81 10.55 -5.00 9.59
N PRO A 82 10.59 -3.67 9.76
CA PRO A 82 10.88 -2.74 8.69
C PRO A 82 12.26 -3.01 8.07
N ARG A 83 12.37 -2.86 6.75
CA ARG A 83 13.64 -2.88 6.00
C ARG A 83 13.61 -1.77 4.95
N GLY A 84 14.76 -1.22 4.60
CA GLY A 84 14.88 -0.12 3.64
C GLY A 84 14.46 1.25 4.19
N GLU A 85 14.82 2.30 3.46
CA GLU A 85 14.60 3.70 3.85
C GLU A 85 13.91 4.53 2.75
N ASN A 86 13.70 3.95 1.57
CA ASN A 86 13.05 4.64 0.46
C ASN A 86 11.51 4.60 0.60
N GLY A 87 10.83 5.46 -0.15
CA GLY A 87 9.37 5.44 -0.23
C GLY A 87 8.69 6.07 0.99
N PHE A 88 7.46 5.63 1.27
CA PHE A 88 6.60 6.19 2.31
C PHE A 88 5.57 5.17 2.81
N GLY A 89 4.82 5.53 3.85
CA GLY A 89 3.71 4.72 4.35
C GLY A 89 4.16 3.34 4.84
N TYR A 90 3.66 2.29 4.18
CA TYR A 90 3.93 0.90 4.55
C TYR A 90 5.03 0.24 3.69
N ASP A 91 5.69 1.00 2.80
CA ASP A 91 6.77 0.51 1.95
C ASP A 91 7.86 -0.28 2.70
N PRO A 92 8.29 0.11 3.92
CA PRO A 92 9.33 -0.62 4.65
C PRO A 92 8.93 -2.00 5.15
N ILE A 93 7.64 -2.35 5.12
CA ILE A 93 7.15 -3.64 5.61
C ILE A 93 6.39 -4.42 4.54
N PHE A 94 6.15 -3.85 3.38
CA PHE A 94 5.45 -4.52 2.29
C PHE A 94 6.46 -5.14 1.32
N MET A 95 6.43 -6.47 1.21
CA MET A 95 7.25 -7.24 0.28
C MET A 95 6.36 -7.78 -0.85
N PRO A 96 6.41 -7.22 -2.06
CA PRO A 96 5.62 -7.71 -3.20
C PRO A 96 6.04 -9.14 -3.59
N ASN A 97 5.11 -9.95 -4.10
CA ASN A 97 5.33 -11.38 -4.35
C ASN A 97 6.48 -11.71 -5.34
N GLU A 98 6.85 -10.78 -6.21
CA GLU A 98 7.90 -10.97 -7.22
C GLU A 98 9.30 -10.57 -6.73
N PHE A 99 9.43 -10.11 -5.49
CA PHE A 99 10.68 -9.61 -4.92
C PHE A 99 10.96 -10.23 -3.54
N ASN A 100 12.23 -10.23 -3.15
CA ASN A 100 12.63 -10.58 -1.77
C ASN A 100 12.86 -9.33 -0.91
N GLU A 101 12.90 -8.18 -1.57
CA GLU A 101 13.05 -6.84 -1.04
C GLU A 101 11.69 -6.22 -0.73
N THR A 102 11.63 -5.41 0.32
CA THR A 102 10.48 -4.53 0.55
C THR A 102 10.47 -3.39 -0.46
N PHE A 103 9.32 -2.75 -0.63
CA PHE A 103 9.24 -1.54 -1.46
C PHE A 103 10.19 -0.42 -1.03
N ALA A 104 10.57 -0.33 0.25
CA ALA A 104 11.56 0.65 0.71
C ALA A 104 13.02 0.26 0.42
N GLU A 105 13.27 -1.00 0.08
CA GLU A 105 14.59 -1.50 -0.34
C GLU A 105 14.79 -1.35 -1.86
N LEU A 106 13.70 -1.35 -2.64
CA LEU A 106 13.76 -1.14 -4.09
C LEU A 106 14.04 0.32 -4.46
N THR A 107 14.88 0.52 -5.47
CA THR A 107 15.08 1.83 -6.10
C THR A 107 13.89 2.19 -7.02
N GLY A 108 13.72 3.48 -7.32
CA GLY A 108 12.66 3.93 -8.23
C GLY A 108 12.74 3.30 -9.63
N GLN A 109 13.95 3.00 -10.12
CA GLN A 109 14.13 2.30 -11.40
C GLN A 109 13.70 0.83 -11.33
N GLU A 110 13.94 0.14 -10.22
CA GLU A 110 13.53 -1.25 -10.04
C GLU A 110 12.01 -1.38 -9.93
N LYS A 111 11.35 -0.40 -9.31
CA LYS A 111 9.88 -0.31 -9.27
C LYS A 111 9.28 -0.14 -10.68
N CYS A 112 9.83 0.74 -11.52
CA CYS A 112 9.27 1.02 -12.85
C CYS A 112 9.62 -0.02 -13.93
N ASN A 113 10.76 -0.71 -13.85
CA ASN A 113 11.29 -1.48 -15.01
C ASN A 113 10.78 -2.92 -15.16
N ARG A 114 10.04 -3.51 -14.20
CA ARG A 114 9.73 -4.95 -14.24
C ARG A 114 8.28 -5.38 -14.32
N ASP A 115 7.33 -4.46 -14.30
CA ASP A 115 5.97 -4.78 -14.70
C ASP A 115 5.70 -4.20 -16.11
N PRO A 116 5.72 -5.03 -17.18
CA PRO A 116 5.42 -4.56 -18.54
C PRO A 116 3.96 -4.13 -18.72
N ASN A 117 3.11 -4.35 -17.71
CA ASN A 117 1.77 -3.80 -17.57
C ASN A 117 1.68 -2.76 -16.43
N SER A 118 2.81 -2.35 -15.86
CA SER A 118 2.89 -1.37 -14.77
C SER A 118 2.30 -0.07 -15.27
N ARG A 119 1.17 0.29 -14.69
CA ARG A 119 0.66 1.66 -14.74
C ARG A 119 1.14 2.46 -13.52
N TRP A 120 2.26 2.06 -12.92
CA TRP A 120 2.94 2.72 -11.81
C TRP A 120 4.28 3.31 -12.25
#